data_AF-A0A5S3N8F7-F1
#
_entry.id   AF-A0A5S3N8F7-F1
#
_cell.length_a   1.000
_cell.length_b   1.000
_cell.length_c   1.000
_cell.angle_alpha   90.00
_cell.angle_beta   90.00
_cell.angle_gamma   90.00
#
_symmetry.space_group_name_H-M   'P 1'
#
loop_
_entity.id
_entity.type
_entity.pdbx_description
1 polymer ?
#
loop_
_entity_poly.entity_id
_entity_poly.type
_entity_poly.pdbx_seq_one_letter_code
_entity_poly.pdbx_strand_id
1 'polypeptide(L)'
;MEKLEWINETENSIRGIVVYDKADLDERQEFVWKKSENEIPSEKLNFMIDKLISEKLLIGDKLIKPTAEIEFAEFDNSTKEKLFAELFNVGINMVDNGKETDMFYLHD
;
A
#
# COMPACT_ATOMS: atom_id res chain seq x y z
N MET A 1 5.98 10.43 -13.59
CA MET A 1 6.95 9.65 -12.78
C MET A 1 6.63 10.00 -11.34
N GLU A 2 6.11 9.02 -10.61
CA GLU A 2 5.54 9.23 -9.28
C GLU A 2 6.61 9.73 -8.30
N LYS A 3 6.24 10.71 -7.46
CA LYS A 3 7.13 11.28 -6.43
C LYS A 3 6.39 11.36 -5.10
N LEU A 4 7.06 10.94 -4.04
CA LEU A 4 6.60 11.15 -2.67
C LEU A 4 7.23 12.42 -2.07
N GLU A 5 6.39 13.21 -1.41
CA GLU A 5 6.80 14.38 -0.64
C GLU A 5 6.36 14.22 0.82
N TRP A 6 7.33 14.06 1.72
CA TRP A 6 7.07 13.93 3.15
C TRP A 6 6.74 15.30 3.75
N ILE A 7 5.63 15.38 4.49
CA ILE A 7 5.23 16.60 5.21
C ILE A 7 5.64 16.51 6.68
N ASN A 8 5.26 15.42 7.35
CA ASN A 8 5.50 15.26 8.78
C ASN A 8 5.52 13.77 9.17
N GLU A 9 6.33 13.45 10.18
CA GLU A 9 6.40 12.14 10.79
C GLU A 9 6.29 12.29 12.31
N THR A 10 5.37 11.54 12.91
CA THR A 10 5.21 11.45 14.36
C THR A 10 5.42 10.00 14.81
N GLU A 11 5.36 9.78 16.13
CA GLU A 11 5.36 8.44 16.71
C GLU A 11 4.19 7.59 16.19
N ASN A 12 3.04 8.23 15.92
CA ASN A 12 1.78 7.54 15.59
C ASN A 12 1.35 7.69 14.13
N SER A 13 2.06 8.46 13.30
CA SER A 13 1.65 8.67 11.91
C SER A 13 2.74 9.22 11.01
N ILE A 14 2.55 9.06 9.70
CA ILE A 14 3.29 9.71 8.63
C ILE A 14 2.30 10.44 7.72
N ARG A 15 2.56 11.71 7.42
CA ARG A 15 1.78 12.51 6.49
C ARG A 15 2.64 12.92 5.30
N GLY A 16 2.07 12.83 4.10
CA GLY A 16 2.78 13.20 2.88
C GLY A 16 1.85 13.47 1.71
N ILE A 17 2.46 13.72 0.55
CA ILE A 17 1.80 13.93 -0.74
C ILE A 17 2.37 12.93 -1.74
N VAL A 18 1.49 12.19 -2.41
CA VAL A 18 1.82 11.44 -3.63
C VAL A 18 1.58 12.38 -4.82
N VAL A 19 2.58 12.53 -5.69
CA VAL A 19 2.48 13.30 -6.94
C VAL A 19 2.56 12.32 -8.10
N TYR A 20 1.44 12.11 -8.81
CA TYR A 20 1.34 11.15 -9.91
C TYR A 20 1.93 11.74 -11.21
N ASP A 21 1.51 12.94 -11.58
CA ASP A 21 2.14 13.78 -12.61
C ASP A 21 2.71 15.08 -12.00
N LYS A 22 3.93 15.44 -12.41
CA LYS A 22 4.59 16.69 -11.99
C LYS A 22 4.15 17.89 -12.82
N ALA A 23 3.59 17.65 -14.00
CA ALA A 23 3.11 18.70 -14.90
C ALA A 23 1.69 19.17 -14.54
N ASP A 24 0.92 18.33 -13.84
CA ASP A 24 -0.44 18.63 -13.40
C ASP A 24 -0.47 18.79 -11.88
N LEU A 25 -0.89 19.97 -11.40
CA LEU A 25 -0.97 20.27 -9.96
C LEU A 25 -2.17 19.60 -9.30
N ASP A 26 -3.17 19.19 -10.08
CA ASP A 26 -4.38 18.50 -9.59
C ASP A 26 -4.14 16.99 -9.42
N GLU A 27 -3.08 16.43 -10.01
CA GLU A 27 -2.65 15.02 -9.81
C GLU A 27 -1.77 14.83 -8.56
N ARG A 28 -2.16 15.49 -7.47
CA ARG A 28 -1.49 15.41 -6.17
C ARG A 28 -2.48 14.97 -5.11
N GLN A 29 -2.08 14.03 -4.26
CA GLN A 29 -2.95 13.45 -3.25
C GLN A 29 -2.28 13.44 -1.89
N GLU A 30 -2.91 14.08 -0.91
CA GLU A 30 -2.46 14.01 0.49
C GLU A 30 -2.86 12.67 1.13
N PHE A 31 -1.98 12.13 1.96
CA PHE A 31 -2.25 10.93 2.75
C PHE A 31 -1.79 11.09 4.19
N VAL A 32 -2.44 10.35 5.10
CA VAL A 32 -2.01 10.16 6.48
C VAL A 32 -2.00 8.66 6.78
N TRP A 33 -0.80 8.10 6.89
CA TRP A 33 -0.61 6.74 7.35
C TRP A 33 -0.51 6.75 8.88
N LYS A 34 -1.40 6.05 9.58
CA LYS A 34 -1.31 5.86 11.02
C LYS A 34 -0.38 4.67 11.29
N LYS A 35 0.53 4.83 12.25
CA LYS A 35 1.52 3.82 12.68
C LYS A 35 0.96 3.07 13.89
N SER A 36 -0.21 2.45 13.78
CA SER A 36 -0.64 1.51 14.83
C SER A 36 0.09 0.17 14.65
N GLU A 37 0.24 -0.63 15.72
CA GLU A 37 0.87 -1.96 15.64
C GLU A 37 0.17 -2.89 14.63
N ASN A 38 -1.11 -2.63 14.31
CA ASN A 38 -1.89 -3.37 13.32
C ASN A 38 -1.68 -2.88 11.88
N GLU A 39 -1.03 -1.72 11.69
CA GLU A 39 -0.79 -1.09 10.38
C GLU A 39 0.68 -1.18 9.94
N ILE A 40 1.58 -1.63 10.81
CA ILE A 40 2.97 -1.92 10.46
C ILE A 40 3.01 -3.32 9.84
N PRO A 41 3.31 -3.45 8.54
CA PRO A 41 3.36 -4.76 7.89
C PRO A 41 4.35 -5.67 8.60
N SER A 42 3.96 -6.92 8.85
CA SER A 42 4.90 -7.92 9.36
C SER A 42 6.10 -8.10 8.42
N GLU A 43 7.25 -8.56 8.92
CA GLU A 43 8.42 -8.84 8.06
C GLU A 43 8.07 -9.78 6.89
N LYS A 44 7.16 -10.73 7.12
CA LYS A 44 6.65 -11.64 6.09
C LYS A 44 5.78 -10.92 5.07
N LEU A 45 4.94 -9.98 5.50
CA LEU A 45 4.14 -9.16 4.59
C LEU A 45 5.04 -8.25 3.74
N ASN A 46 6.05 -7.62 4.34
CA ASN A 46 7.05 -6.84 3.59
C ASN A 46 7.76 -7.70 2.53
N PHE A 47 8.19 -8.91 2.89
CA PHE A 47 8.79 -9.83 1.93
C PHE A 47 7.82 -10.19 0.78
N MET A 48 6.54 -10.41 1.08
CA MET A 48 5.52 -10.67 0.06
C MET A 48 5.33 -9.46 -0.87
N ILE A 49 5.30 -8.24 -0.33
CA ILE A 49 5.20 -7.01 -1.11
C ILE A 49 6.40 -6.86 -2.05
N ASP A 50 7.63 -7.07 -1.54
CA ASP A 50 8.84 -7.03 -2.34
C ASP A 50 8.80 -8.05 -3.49
N LYS A 51 8.27 -9.25 -3.24
CA LYS A 51 8.06 -10.27 -4.26
C LYS A 51 7.07 -9.82 -5.32
N LEU A 52 5.89 -9.33 -4.93
CA LEU A 52 4.87 -8.81 -5.85
C LEU A 52 5.44 -7.71 -6.78
N ILE A 53 6.26 -6.81 -6.23
CA ILE A 53 6.94 -5.75 -7.00
C ILE A 53 7.99 -6.36 -7.94
N SER A 54 8.89 -7.20 -7.42
CA SER A 54 10.02 -7.76 -8.19
C SER A 54 9.57 -8.65 -9.34
N GLU A 55 8.48 -9.40 -9.15
CA GLU A 55 7.86 -10.27 -10.15
C GLU A 55 6.87 -9.54 -11.06
N LYS A 56 6.71 -8.21 -10.88
CA LYS A 56 5.82 -7.34 -11.65
C LYS A 56 4.36 -7.82 -11.63
N LEU A 57 3.92 -8.30 -10.47
CA LEU A 57 2.57 -8.79 -10.24
C LEU A 57 1.57 -7.68 -9.89
N LEU A 58 2.00 -6.41 -9.98
CA LEU A 58 1.23 -5.22 -9.65
C LEU A 58 1.11 -4.30 -10.86
N ILE A 59 -0.10 -3.78 -11.11
CA ILE A 59 -0.38 -2.65 -12.01
C ILE A 59 -1.11 -1.59 -11.19
N GLY A 60 -0.38 -0.55 -10.80
CA GLY A 60 -0.89 0.48 -9.89
C GLY A 60 -1.27 -0.13 -8.54
N ASP A 61 -2.53 0.03 -8.17
CA ASP A 61 -3.16 -0.51 -6.96
C ASP A 61 -3.75 -1.91 -7.17
N LYS A 62 -3.46 -2.60 -8.29
CA LYS A 62 -4.08 -3.89 -8.63
C LYS A 62 -3.10 -5.03 -8.78
N LEU A 63 -3.51 -6.23 -8.39
CA LEU A 63 -2.85 -7.46 -8.81
C LEU A 63 -3.12 -7.73 -10.30
N ILE A 64 -2.13 -8.26 -11.01
CA ILE A 64 -2.32 -8.62 -12.44
C ILE A 64 -3.09 -9.92 -12.65
N LYS A 65 -3.21 -10.72 -11.58
CA LYS A 65 -3.84 -12.03 -11.58
C LYS A 65 -4.41 -12.30 -10.18
N PRO A 66 -5.48 -13.13 -10.08
CA PRO A 66 -6.09 -13.46 -8.81
C PRO A 66 -5.08 -14.01 -7.80
N THR A 67 -5.26 -13.71 -6.52
CA THR A 67 -4.42 -14.26 -5.42
C THR A 67 -4.25 -15.79 -5.47
N ALA A 68 -5.26 -16.52 -5.94
CA ALA A 68 -5.23 -17.97 -6.11
C ALA A 68 -4.23 -18.45 -7.17
N GLU A 69 -3.88 -17.59 -8.15
CA GLU A 69 -2.93 -17.88 -9.24
C GLU A 69 -1.50 -17.37 -8.94
N ILE A 70 -1.31 -16.69 -7.81
CA ILE A 70 -0.01 -16.25 -7.32
C ILE A 70 0.56 -17.37 -6.44
N GLU A 71 1.74 -17.86 -6.79
CA GLU A 71 2.43 -18.93 -6.07
C GLU A 71 3.77 -18.40 -5.56
N PHE A 72 4.04 -18.62 -4.27
CA PHE A 72 5.30 -18.27 -3.63
C PHE A 72 5.92 -19.55 -3.07
N ALA A 73 7.17 -19.83 -3.43
CA ALA A 73 7.86 -21.02 -2.94
C ALA A 73 8.15 -20.96 -1.43
N GLU A 74 8.16 -19.76 -0.87
CA GLU A 74 8.51 -19.44 0.51
C GLU A 74 7.34 -19.54 1.48
N PHE A 75 6.10 -19.66 0.99
CA PHE A 75 4.89 -19.67 1.79
C PHE A 75 4.04 -20.91 1.51
N ASP A 76 3.50 -21.52 2.57
CA ASP A 76 2.37 -22.44 2.39
C ASP A 76 1.08 -21.66 2.07
N ASN A 77 0.06 -22.36 1.55
CA ASN A 77 -1.20 -21.73 1.16
C ASN A 77 -1.87 -20.97 2.32
N SER A 78 -1.81 -21.51 3.55
CA SER A 78 -2.43 -20.86 4.70
C SER A 78 -1.74 -19.54 5.06
N THR A 79 -0.42 -19.51 4.99
CA THR A 79 0.39 -18.30 5.23
C THR A 79 0.15 -17.28 4.13
N LYS A 80 0.13 -17.73 2.86
CA LYS A 80 -0.18 -16.89 1.70
C LYS A 80 -1.55 -16.20 1.84
N GLU A 81 -2.59 -16.95 2.16
CA GLU A 81 -3.95 -16.43 2.35
C GLU A 81 -4.01 -15.38 3.47
N LYS A 82 -3.34 -15.64 4.60
CA LYS A 82 -3.27 -14.69 5.71
C LYS A 82 -2.54 -13.41 5.33
N LEU A 83 -1.43 -13.52 4.59
CA LEU A 83 -0.65 -12.36 4.17
C LEU A 83 -1.41 -11.52 3.14
N PHE A 84 -2.13 -12.13 2.19
CA PHE A 84 -3.01 -11.37 1.29
C PHE A 84 -4.15 -10.69 2.04
N ALA A 85 -4.76 -11.37 3.02
CA ALA A 85 -5.77 -10.75 3.86
C ALA A 85 -5.19 -9.59 4.68
N GLU A 86 -3.97 -9.69 5.19
CA GLU A 86 -3.26 -8.59 5.86
C GLU A 86 -3.01 -7.44 4.88
N LEU A 87 -2.48 -7.73 3.68
CA LEU A 87 -2.19 -6.75 2.63
C LEU A 87 -3.43 -5.93 2.23
N PHE A 88 -4.55 -6.60 1.99
CA PHE A 88 -5.80 -5.93 1.60
C PHE A 88 -6.45 -5.16 2.75
N ASN A 89 -6.07 -5.44 3.99
CA ASN A 89 -6.52 -4.70 5.16
C ASN A 89 -5.58 -3.54 5.54
N VAL A 90 -4.44 -3.36 4.85
CA VAL A 90 -3.60 -2.17 5.03
C VAL A 90 -4.36 -0.97 4.47
N GLY A 91 -5.04 -0.23 5.34
CA GLY A 91 -5.75 0.98 4.99
C GLY A 91 -4.89 2.22 5.23
N ILE A 92 -4.47 2.92 4.18
CA ILE A 92 -3.86 4.25 4.32
C ILE A 92 -4.94 5.29 4.10
N ASN A 93 -5.31 6.03 5.14
CA ASN A 93 -6.33 7.07 5.03
C ASN A 93 -5.85 8.22 4.13
N MET A 94 -6.63 8.48 3.08
CA MET A 94 -6.48 9.57 2.14
C MET A 94 -7.13 10.81 2.74
N VAL A 95 -6.53 11.98 2.50
CA VAL A 95 -7.07 13.25 2.97
C VAL A 95 -7.44 14.11 1.77
N ASP A 96 -8.71 14.48 1.68
CA ASP A 96 -9.21 15.47 0.74
C ASP A 96 -9.74 16.69 1.51
N ASN A 97 -9.20 17.88 1.20
CA ASN A 97 -9.56 19.13 1.86
C ASN A 97 -9.53 19.08 3.41
N GLY A 98 -8.57 18.35 3.99
CA GLY A 98 -8.41 18.19 5.43
C GLY A 98 -9.39 17.19 6.09
N LYS A 99 -10.16 16.43 5.31
CA LYS A 99 -11.04 15.37 5.79
C LYS A 99 -10.55 14.02 5.29
N GLU A 100 -10.55 13.01 6.17
CA GLU A 100 -10.28 11.62 5.78
C GLU A 100 -11.44 11.13 4.88
N THR A 101 -11.13 10.70 3.66
CA THR A 101 -12.15 10.37 2.64
C THR A 101 -12.16 8.90 2.25
N ASP A 102 -11.03 8.35 1.79
CA ASP A 102 -10.91 6.97 1.32
C ASP A 102 -9.67 6.29 1.92
N MET A 103 -9.55 4.97 1.84
CA MET A 103 -8.30 4.26 2.13
C MET A 103 -7.63 3.83 0.83
N PHE A 104 -6.31 3.94 0.71
CA PHE A 104 -5.56 3.28 -0.37
C PHE A 104 -5.67 1.76 -0.16
N TYR A 105 -6.20 1.04 -1.16
CA TYR A 105 -6.32 -0.42 -1.13
C TYR A 105 -5.56 -1.02 -2.30
N LEU A 106 -4.93 -2.16 -2.07
CA LEU A 106 -4.61 -3.08 -3.14
C LEU A 106 -5.87 -3.87 -3.50
N HIS A 107 -6.27 -3.86 -4.76
CA HIS A 107 -7.42 -4.58 -5.28
C HIS A 107 -6.98 -5.82 -6.08
N ASP A 108 -7.76 -6.91 -5.98
CA ASP A 108 -7.61 -8.11 -6.83
C ASP A 108 -8.23 -7.87 -8.22
#